data_AF-A0A554IZH0-F1
#
_entry.id   AF-A0A554IZH0-F1
#
_cell.length_a   1.000
_cell.length_b   1.000
_cell.length_c   1.000
_cell.angle_alpha   90.00
_cell.angle_beta   90.00
_cell.angle_gamma   90.00
#
_symmetry.space_group_name_H-M   'P 1'
#
loop_
_entity.id
_entity.type
_entity.pdbx_description
1 polymer ?
#
loop_
_entity_poly.entity_id
_entity_poly.type
_entity_poly.pdbx_seq_one_letter_code
_entity_poly.pdbx_strand_id
1 'polypeptide(L)'
;MTPYVTQLIAREDIALFEKIRSAVQAFPDIDLGNDENGDHIMLSCHILARAIAHIFSLTCRDGYYYPNYQHSWVETMYGNIIDVYPVGVIGGPILVHEDPICSPSRNLYIRKATKHISQGRFSKASFRRSVRCISTLLREQSK
;
A
#
# COMPACT_ATOMS: atom_id res chain seq x y z
N MET A 1 -14.31 2.91 21.58
CA MET A 1 -15.27 2.06 20.84
C MET A 1 -14.48 0.95 20.15
N THR A 2 -14.82 -0.32 20.38
CA THR A 2 -14.15 -1.47 19.72
C THR A 2 -14.99 -1.90 18.53
N PRO A 3 -14.49 -1.81 17.28
CA PRO A 3 -15.26 -2.20 16.09
C PRO A 3 -15.55 -3.72 16.07
N TYR A 4 -16.77 -4.12 15.73
CA TYR A 4 -17.14 -5.55 15.67
C TYR A 4 -16.25 -6.36 14.71
N VAL A 5 -15.84 -5.74 13.59
CA VAL A 5 -14.99 -6.38 12.57
C VAL A 5 -13.63 -6.84 13.12
N THR A 6 -13.13 -6.30 14.24
CA THR A 6 -11.88 -6.77 14.83
C THR A 6 -11.97 -8.20 15.35
N GLN A 7 -13.19 -8.73 15.55
CA GLN A 7 -13.40 -10.14 15.91
C GLN A 7 -13.34 -11.07 14.70
N LEU A 8 -13.49 -10.53 13.48
CA LEU A 8 -13.49 -11.27 12.22
C LEU A 8 -12.10 -11.31 11.56
N ILE A 9 -11.18 -10.46 12.01
CA ILE A 9 -9.82 -10.39 11.48
C ILE A 9 -8.88 -11.10 12.44
N ALA A 10 -7.98 -11.92 11.89
CA ALA A 10 -6.93 -12.60 12.65
C ALA A 10 -6.07 -11.59 13.44
N ARG A 11 -5.67 -11.95 14.66
CA ARG A 11 -4.88 -11.07 15.53
C ARG A 11 -3.54 -10.70 14.90
N GLU A 12 -2.97 -11.62 14.12
CA GLU A 12 -1.74 -11.47 13.37
C GLU A 12 -1.86 -10.35 12.33
N ASP A 13 -2.99 -10.27 11.61
CA ASP A 13 -3.25 -9.23 10.63
C ASP A 13 -3.48 -7.87 11.27
N ILE A 14 -4.14 -7.83 12.44
CA ILE A 14 -4.28 -6.61 13.23
C ILE A 14 -2.91 -6.11 13.71
N ALA A 15 -2.08 -7.00 14.26
CA ALA A 15 -0.73 -6.66 14.72
C ALA A 15 0.17 -6.20 13.56
N LEU A 16 0.07 -6.85 12.40
CA LEU A 16 0.75 -6.44 11.17
C LEU A 16 0.28 -5.06 10.70
N PHE A 17 -1.03 -4.83 10.69
CA PHE A 17 -1.61 -3.54 10.32
C PHE A 17 -1.10 -2.42 11.23
N GLU A 18 -1.11 -2.59 12.54
CA GLU A 18 -0.65 -1.55 13.48
C GLU A 18 0.85 -1.25 13.30
N LYS A 19 1.68 -2.25 12.99
CA LYS A 19 3.09 -2.03 12.64
C LYS A 19 3.24 -1.20 11.37
N ILE A 20 2.52 -1.58 10.30
CA ILE A 20 2.55 -0.86 9.02
C ILE A 20 2.04 0.58 9.21
N ARG A 21 0.94 0.74 9.95
CA ARG A 21 0.36 2.03 10.27
C ARG A 21 1.34 2.92 11.00
N SER A 22 1.98 2.42 12.06
CA SER A 22 2.96 3.18 12.84
C SER A 22 4.13 3.63 11.95
N ALA A 23 4.65 2.73 11.11
CA ALA A 23 5.75 3.06 10.19
C ALA A 23 5.34 4.11 9.15
N VAL A 24 4.15 4.01 8.57
CA VAL A 24 3.66 4.99 7.57
C VAL A 24 3.34 6.34 8.22
N GLN A 25 2.77 6.36 9.42
CA GLN A 25 2.42 7.61 10.13
C GLN A 25 3.65 8.36 10.64
N ALA A 26 4.73 7.66 10.99
CA ALA A 26 6.01 8.25 11.35
C ALA A 26 6.85 8.66 10.12
N PHE A 27 6.37 8.40 8.91
CA PHE A 27 7.13 8.64 7.70
C PHE A 27 7.15 10.13 7.36
N PRO A 28 8.34 10.77 7.28
CA PRO A 28 8.43 12.19 6.96
C PRO A 28 8.19 12.43 5.47
N ASP A 29 7.93 13.70 5.13
CA ASP A 29 7.98 14.15 3.74
C ASP A 29 9.38 13.88 3.16
N ILE A 30 9.43 13.42 1.91
CA ILE A 30 10.67 13.02 1.25
C ILE A 30 10.73 13.48 -0.20
N ASP A 31 11.91 13.94 -0.60
CA ASP A 31 12.28 14.17 -1.99
C ASP A 31 12.82 12.88 -2.63
N LEU A 32 12.13 12.36 -3.65
CA LEU A 32 12.53 11.17 -4.41
C LEU A 32 13.38 11.50 -5.65
N GLY A 33 13.71 12.78 -5.83
CA GLY A 33 14.41 13.35 -6.97
C GLY A 33 13.56 13.35 -8.23
N ASN A 34 14.24 13.38 -9.38
CA ASN A 34 13.58 13.44 -10.69
C ASN A 34 13.61 12.09 -11.42
N ASP A 35 12.65 11.89 -12.32
CA ASP A 35 12.55 10.74 -13.22
C ASP A 35 13.48 10.87 -14.43
N GLU A 36 13.40 9.92 -15.37
CA GLU A 36 14.22 9.92 -16.58
C GLU A 36 13.97 11.10 -17.52
N ASN A 37 12.84 11.80 -17.38
CA ASN A 37 12.48 12.97 -18.19
C ASN A 37 12.83 14.29 -17.46
N GLY A 38 13.32 14.22 -16.22
CA GLY A 38 13.57 15.39 -15.39
C GLY A 38 12.36 15.83 -14.55
N ASP A 39 11.26 15.06 -14.55
CA ASP A 39 10.06 15.37 -13.78
C ASP A 39 10.22 14.97 -12.31
N HIS A 40 9.76 15.80 -11.37
CA HIS A 40 9.83 15.48 -9.95
C HIS A 40 8.97 14.26 -9.59
N ILE A 41 9.54 13.33 -8.83
CA ILE A 41 8.88 12.09 -8.44
C ILE A 41 8.11 12.30 -7.13
N MET A 42 6.78 12.28 -7.22
CA MET A 42 5.92 12.24 -6.05
C MET A 42 5.84 10.82 -5.46
N LEU A 43 5.75 10.72 -4.13
CA LEU A 43 5.42 9.45 -3.48
C LEU A 43 4.01 9.03 -3.91
N SER A 44 3.90 7.88 -4.57
CA SER A 44 2.63 7.31 -5.02
C SER A 44 2.28 6.04 -4.24
N CYS A 45 1.00 5.66 -4.25
CA CYS A 45 0.52 4.39 -3.67
C CYS A 45 1.29 3.18 -4.23
N HIS A 46 1.65 3.21 -5.51
CA HIS A 46 2.42 2.16 -6.17
C HIS A 46 3.84 2.00 -5.61
N ILE A 47 4.49 3.12 -5.24
CA ILE A 47 5.82 3.11 -4.63
C ILE A 47 5.72 2.59 -3.19
N LEU A 48 4.80 3.15 -2.41
CA LEU A 48 4.66 2.84 -0.99
C LEU A 48 4.20 1.40 -0.75
N ALA A 49 3.20 0.91 -1.49
CA ALA A 49 2.72 -0.48 -1.37
C ALA A 49 3.81 -1.50 -1.68
N ARG A 50 4.67 -1.22 -2.68
CA ARG A 50 5.81 -2.09 -3.02
C ARG A 50 6.89 -2.07 -1.95
N ALA A 51 7.18 -0.90 -1.38
CA ALA A 51 8.13 -0.79 -0.29
C ALA A 51 7.64 -1.58 0.94
N ILE A 52 6.39 -1.40 1.36
CA ILE A 52 5.79 -2.16 2.47
C ILE A 52 5.78 -3.66 2.16
N ALA A 53 5.38 -4.06 0.96
CA ALA A 53 5.40 -5.46 0.54
C ALA A 53 6.80 -6.09 0.67
N HIS A 54 7.85 -5.36 0.32
CA HIS A 54 9.23 -5.82 0.44
C HIS A 54 9.75 -5.86 1.88
N ILE A 55 9.25 -5.00 2.77
CA ILE A 55 9.66 -4.97 4.19
C ILE A 55 9.01 -6.11 4.97
N PHE A 56 7.71 -6.28 4.78
CA PHE A 56 6.89 -7.23 5.55
C PHE A 56 6.66 -8.56 4.81
N SER A 57 7.34 -8.77 3.67
CA SER A 57 7.21 -9.97 2.84
C SER A 57 5.76 -10.28 2.43
N LEU A 58 5.02 -9.23 2.06
CA LEU A 58 3.61 -9.32 1.65
C LEU A 58 3.47 -9.33 0.13
N THR A 59 2.29 -9.75 -0.34
CA THR A 59 1.97 -9.64 -1.77
C THR A 59 1.46 -8.23 -2.08
N CYS A 60 2.20 -7.49 -2.91
CA CYS A 60 1.68 -6.25 -3.49
C CYS A 60 0.68 -6.57 -4.61
N ARG A 61 -0.48 -5.93 -4.60
CA ARG A 61 -1.48 -6.01 -5.67
C ARG A 61 -1.61 -4.68 -6.38
N ASP A 62 -1.90 -4.75 -7.67
CA ASP A 62 -2.26 -3.60 -8.49
C ASP A 62 -3.71 -3.77 -8.96
N GLY A 63 -4.42 -2.66 -9.01
CA GLY A 63 -5.81 -2.66 -9.41
C GLY A 63 -6.37 -1.27 -9.59
N TYR A 64 -7.66 -1.17 -9.30
CA TYR A 64 -8.37 0.08 -9.15
C TYR A 64 -8.97 0.16 -7.75
N TYR A 65 -8.93 1.35 -7.15
CA TYR A 65 -9.73 1.71 -5.99
C TYR A 65 -10.88 2.58 -6.48
N TYR A 66 -12.10 2.05 -6.62
CA TYR A 66 -13.18 2.66 -7.41
C TYR A 66 -12.86 2.67 -8.93
N PRO A 67 -13.87 2.57 -9.83
CA PRO A 67 -13.61 2.52 -11.26
C PRO A 67 -12.71 3.66 -11.76
N ASN A 68 -11.70 3.30 -12.58
CA ASN A 68 -10.74 4.20 -13.24
C ASN A 68 -9.69 4.89 -12.34
N TYR A 69 -9.64 4.61 -11.04
CA TYR A 69 -8.60 5.17 -10.18
C TYR A 69 -7.55 4.11 -9.84
N GLN A 70 -6.41 4.14 -10.55
CA GLN A 70 -5.35 3.13 -10.39
C GLN A 70 -4.81 3.15 -8.97
N HIS A 71 -4.61 1.97 -8.40
CA HIS A 71 -4.17 1.85 -7.01
C HIS A 71 -3.33 0.62 -6.76
N SER A 72 -2.50 0.68 -5.71
CA SER A 72 -1.81 -0.49 -5.16
C SER A 72 -2.05 -0.61 -3.67
N TRP A 73 -2.17 -1.85 -3.21
CA TRP A 73 -2.30 -2.22 -1.81
C TRP A 73 -1.48 -3.48 -1.53
N VAL A 74 -1.34 -3.83 -0.26
CA VAL A 74 -0.76 -5.12 0.13
C VAL A 74 -1.85 -6.06 0.61
N GLU A 75 -1.66 -7.35 0.36
CA GLU A 75 -2.57 -8.41 0.78
C GLU A 75 -1.90 -9.24 1.88
N THR A 76 -2.63 -9.50 2.96
CA THR A 76 -2.18 -10.33 4.08
C THR A 76 -2.28 -11.82 3.72
N MET A 77 -1.75 -12.69 4.58
CA MET A 77 -1.84 -14.14 4.39
C MET A 77 -3.29 -14.66 4.38
N TYR A 78 -4.20 -13.96 5.06
CA TYR A 78 -5.62 -14.30 5.14
C TYR A 78 -6.48 -13.53 4.12
N GLY A 79 -5.88 -12.95 3.08
CA GLY A 79 -6.62 -12.29 2.00
C GLY A 79 -7.20 -10.90 2.34
N ASN A 80 -6.92 -10.39 3.55
CA ASN A 80 -7.28 -9.02 3.94
C ASN A 80 -6.41 -8.02 3.17
N ILE A 81 -6.95 -6.82 2.96
CA ILE A 81 -6.30 -5.74 2.23
C ILE A 81 -5.79 -4.74 3.25
N ILE A 82 -4.51 -4.36 3.14
CA ILE A 82 -3.96 -3.19 3.81
C ILE A 82 -3.67 -2.15 2.73
N ASP A 83 -4.47 -1.10 2.72
CA ASP A 83 -4.24 0.07 1.91
C ASP A 83 -3.29 1.01 2.64
N VAL A 84 -2.03 1.02 2.20
CA VAL A 84 -0.95 1.72 2.90
C VAL A 84 -0.88 3.20 2.58
N TYR A 85 -1.55 3.64 1.53
CA TYR A 85 -1.43 5.02 1.06
C TYR A 85 -2.56 5.86 1.66
N PRO A 86 -2.26 7.03 2.25
CA PRO A 86 -3.30 7.95 2.66
C PRO A 86 -4.04 8.46 1.42
N VAL A 87 -5.17 7.85 1.09
CA VAL A 87 -6.11 8.41 0.12
C VAL A 87 -6.70 9.63 0.79
N GLY A 88 -6.61 10.83 0.20
CA GLY A 88 -6.97 12.12 0.84
C GLY A 88 -8.40 12.28 1.41
N VAL A 89 -9.21 11.22 1.36
CA VAL A 89 -10.54 11.11 1.97
C VAL A 89 -10.50 10.41 3.34
N ILE A 90 -9.49 9.57 3.62
CA ILE A 90 -9.35 8.75 4.83
C ILE A 90 -7.88 8.78 5.26
N GLY A 91 -7.59 9.26 6.47
CA GLY A 91 -6.24 9.55 6.97
C GLY A 91 -5.29 8.35 7.25
N GLY A 92 -5.27 7.34 6.38
CA GLY A 92 -4.32 6.22 6.17
C GLY A 92 -3.56 5.56 7.35
N PRO A 93 -2.94 4.37 7.12
CA PRO A 93 -3.39 3.22 6.35
C PRO A 93 -4.78 2.68 6.74
N ILE A 94 -5.39 1.86 5.88
CA ILE A 94 -6.72 1.25 6.10
C ILE A 94 -6.62 -0.26 6.01
N LEU A 95 -7.22 -0.97 6.98
CA LEU A 95 -7.40 -2.42 6.95
C LEU A 95 -8.82 -2.77 6.48
N VAL A 96 -8.93 -3.55 5.41
CA VAL A 96 -10.19 -3.97 4.81
C VAL A 96 -10.29 -5.49 4.86
N HIS A 97 -11.36 -5.98 5.49
CA HIS A 97 -11.58 -7.42 5.66
C HIS A 97 -11.91 -8.12 4.34
N GLU A 98 -11.61 -9.41 4.23
CA GLU A 98 -11.75 -10.16 2.99
C GLU A 98 -13.18 -10.53 2.59
N ASP A 99 -14.10 -10.61 3.54
CA ASP A 99 -15.49 -10.96 3.27
C ASP A 99 -16.23 -9.77 2.61
N PRO A 100 -16.74 -9.90 1.37
CA PRO A 100 -17.44 -8.81 0.68
C PRO A 100 -18.83 -8.49 1.24
N ILE A 101 -19.47 -9.41 1.96
CA ILE A 101 -20.77 -9.21 2.63
C ILE A 101 -20.54 -8.43 3.93
N CYS A 102 -19.57 -8.85 4.74
CA CYS A 102 -19.25 -8.21 6.01
C CYS A 102 -18.41 -6.93 5.84
N SER A 103 -17.75 -6.75 4.69
CA SER A 103 -16.88 -5.62 4.36
C SER A 103 -17.10 -5.14 2.91
N PRO A 104 -18.23 -4.47 2.62
CA PRO A 104 -18.58 -4.04 1.26
C PRO A 104 -17.57 -3.08 0.63
N SER A 105 -16.78 -2.38 1.45
CA SER A 105 -15.65 -1.55 1.00
C SER A 105 -14.61 -2.33 0.19
N ARG A 106 -14.51 -3.66 0.38
CA ARG A 106 -13.65 -4.53 -0.43
C ARG A 106 -14.00 -4.46 -1.92
N ASN A 107 -15.26 -4.25 -2.27
CA ASN A 107 -15.71 -4.17 -3.66
C ASN A 107 -15.13 -2.94 -4.40
N LEU A 108 -14.57 -1.97 -3.67
CA LEU A 108 -13.84 -0.86 -4.26
C LEU A 108 -12.49 -1.31 -4.84
N TYR A 109 -11.91 -2.42 -4.35
CA TYR A 109 -10.58 -2.89 -4.71
C TYR A 109 -10.63 -3.95 -5.82
N ILE A 110 -10.54 -3.51 -7.07
CA ILE A 110 -10.63 -4.38 -8.25
C ILE A 110 -9.23 -4.76 -8.74
N ARG A 111 -8.84 -6.03 -8.57
CA ARG A 111 -7.54 -6.56 -9.02
C ARG A 111 -7.41 -6.49 -10.55
N LYS A 112 -6.23 -6.14 -11.05
CA LYS A 112 -5.85 -6.26 -12.48
C LYS A 112 -4.43 -6.77 -12.59
N ALA A 113 -4.08 -7.39 -13.72
CA ALA A 113 -2.70 -7.80 -13.93
C ALA A 113 -1.78 -6.57 -14.06
N THR A 114 -0.67 -6.58 -13.32
CA THR A 114 0.32 -5.50 -13.24
C THR A 114 0.82 -4.99 -14.61
N LYS A 115 0.89 -5.87 -15.62
CA LYS A 115 1.27 -5.51 -17.00
C LYS A 115 0.33 -4.47 -17.62
N HIS A 116 -0.97 -4.52 -17.30
CA HIS A 116 -1.95 -3.58 -17.84
C HIS A 116 -1.97 -2.23 -17.13
N ILE A 117 -1.69 -2.18 -15.83
CA ILE A 117 -1.75 -0.94 -15.04
C ILE A 117 -0.54 -0.06 -15.33
N SER A 118 0.65 -0.67 -15.29
CA SER A 118 1.89 0.11 -15.34
C SER A 118 2.38 0.43 -16.74
N GLN A 119 1.98 -0.34 -17.76
CA GLN A 119 2.55 -0.24 -19.11
C GLN A 119 4.09 -0.16 -19.12
N GLY A 120 4.77 -0.84 -18.18
CA GLY A 120 6.23 -0.80 -18.03
C GLY A 120 6.80 0.36 -17.20
N ARG A 121 5.96 1.28 -16.70
CA ARG A 121 6.41 2.39 -15.82
C ARG A 121 7.09 1.88 -14.55
N PHE A 122 6.65 0.74 -14.00
CA PHE A 122 7.26 0.15 -12.79
C PHE A 122 8.63 -0.50 -13.05
N SER A 123 9.00 -0.71 -14.32
CA SER A 123 10.35 -1.17 -14.68
C SER A 123 11.39 -0.05 -14.81
N LYS A 124 10.97 1.23 -14.80
CA LYS A 124 11.87 2.38 -14.88
C LYS A 124 12.85 2.41 -13.70
N ALA A 125 14.06 2.93 -13.94
CA ALA A 125 15.12 2.96 -12.94
C ALA A 125 14.79 3.93 -11.81
N SER A 126 14.20 5.07 -12.14
CA SER A 126 13.66 6.06 -11.22
C SER A 126 12.68 5.43 -10.22
N PHE A 127 11.67 4.71 -10.73
CA PHE A 127 10.67 4.03 -9.90
C PHE A 127 11.31 3.01 -8.94
N ARG A 128 12.21 2.16 -9.45
CA ARG A 128 12.92 1.16 -8.62
C ARG A 128 13.81 1.83 -7.57
N ARG A 129 14.45 2.95 -7.91
CA ARG A 129 15.23 3.77 -6.96
C ARG A 129 14.32 4.30 -5.85
N SER A 130 13.18 4.89 -6.20
CA SER A 130 12.23 5.40 -5.22
C SER A 130 11.71 4.30 -4.29
N VAL A 131 11.31 3.13 -4.81
CA VAL A 131 10.88 1.99 -3.98
C VAL A 131 11.98 1.57 -3.00
N ARG A 132 13.25 1.51 -3.45
CA ARG A 132 14.38 1.17 -2.57
C ARG A 132 14.62 2.23 -1.50
N CYS A 133 14.60 3.51 -1.87
CA CYS A 133 14.77 4.62 -0.93
C CYS A 133 13.73 4.56 0.19
N ILE A 134 12.44 4.46 -0.18
CA ILE A 134 11.33 4.32 0.76
C ILE A 134 11.48 3.06 1.62
N SER A 135 11.90 1.94 1.02
CA SER A 135 12.11 0.68 1.75
C SER A 135 13.18 0.80 2.83
N THR A 136 14.30 1.48 2.55
CA THR A 136 15.39 1.67 3.52
C THR A 136 14.91 2.52 4.70
N LEU A 137 14.25 3.65 4.42
CA LEU A 137 13.80 4.57 5.46
C LEU A 137 12.74 3.94 6.38
N LEU A 138 11.74 3.27 5.81
CA LEU A 138 10.72 2.59 6.60
C LEU A 138 11.31 1.46 7.44
N ARG A 139 12.38 0.79 6.99
CA ARG A 139 13.09 -0.22 7.79
C ARG A 139 13.82 0.38 8.98
N GLU A 140 14.40 1.56 8.83
CA GLU A 140 15.07 2.25 9.93
C GLU A 140 14.08 2.68 11.01
N GLN A 141 12.85 3.03 10.63
CA GLN A 141 11.78 3.39 11.56
C GLN A 141 11.05 2.19 12.19
N SER A 142 11.14 1.01 11.59
CA SER A 142 10.46 -0.21 12.06
C SER A 142 11.32 -1.08 13.01
N LYS A 143 12.54 -0.63 13.34
CA LYS A 143 13.43 -1.26 14.34
C LYS A 143 13.09 -0.76 15.74
#